data_AF-A0A4S4A068-F1
#
_entry.id   AF-A0A4S4A068-F1
#
_cell.length_a   1.000
_cell.length_b   1.000
_cell.length_c   1.000
_cell.angle_alpha   90.00
_cell.angle_beta   90.00
_cell.angle_gamma   90.00
#
_symmetry.space_group_name_H-M   'P 1'
#
loop_
_entity.id
_entity.type
_entity.pdbx_description
1 polymer ?
#
loop_
_entity_poly.entity_id
_entity_poly.type
_entity_poly.pdbx_seq_one_letter_code
_entity_poly.pdbx_strand_id
1 'polypeptide(L)'
;MKYFKSLLVIVALFALNTISAQSVTDKWPEMKNFQDLLTKVSRDAQKGNFTPLKGNGESLVQYAVAIDANKFPEHVTRTSGLTEKVEALHNETKNLNDIINSKGSNDAILKALTKVNDSYQTVLNTVNGTAKAKSAAPAPKAKK
;
A
#
# COMPACT_ATOMS: atom_id res chain seq x y z
N MET A 1 47.65 -13.06 -25.89
CA MET A 1 46.39 -12.51 -25.35
C MET A 1 45.19 -13.27 -25.92
N LYS A 2 44.73 -14.35 -25.29
CA LYS A 2 43.66 -15.22 -25.87
C LYS A 2 42.48 -15.51 -24.94
N TYR A 3 42.46 -14.95 -23.72
CA TYR A 3 41.42 -15.23 -22.73
C TYR A 3 40.50 -14.03 -22.41
N PHE A 4 40.84 -12.83 -22.91
CA PHE A 4 40.05 -11.61 -22.66
C PHE A 4 38.69 -11.58 -23.36
N LYS A 5 38.49 -12.40 -24.41
CA LYS A 5 37.19 -12.47 -25.11
C LYS A 5 36.17 -13.34 -24.36
N SER A 6 36.62 -14.20 -23.45
CA SER A 6 35.73 -15.13 -22.74
C SER A 6 35.13 -14.54 -21.45
N LEU A 7 35.68 -13.43 -20.93
CA LEU A 7 35.18 -12.79 -19.70
C LEU A 7 33.95 -11.89 -19.96
N LEU A 8 33.74 -11.46 -21.21
CA LEU A 8 32.61 -10.59 -21.59
C LEU A 8 31.26 -11.33 -21.66
N VAL A 9 31.26 -12.67 -21.77
CA VAL A 9 30.02 -13.45 -21.91
C VAL A 9 29.32 -13.69 -20.57
N ILE A 10 30.05 -13.67 -19.46
CA ILE A 10 29.48 -13.95 -18.12
C ILE A 10 28.72 -12.74 -17.55
N VAL A 11 29.13 -11.51 -17.89
CA VAL A 11 28.47 -10.28 -17.42
C VAL A 11 27.09 -10.08 -18.08
N ALA A 12 26.88 -10.59 -19.30
CA ALA A 12 25.62 -10.47 -20.02
C ALA A 12 24.48 -11.31 -19.42
N LEU A 13 24.78 -12.36 -18.65
CA LEU A 13 23.78 -13.26 -18.06
C LEU A 13 23.21 -12.75 -16.73
N PHE A 14 23.82 -11.75 -16.09
CA PHE A 14 23.31 -11.16 -14.85
C PHE A 14 22.39 -9.94 -15.06
N ALA A 15 22.38 -9.34 -16.25
CA ALA A 15 21.62 -8.12 -16.53
C ALA A 15 20.09 -8.33 -16.73
N LEU A 16 19.62 -9.58 -16.87
CA LEU A 16 18.21 -9.88 -17.18
C LEU A 16 17.35 -10.22 -15.95
N ASN A 17 17.92 -10.27 -14.75
CA ASN A 17 17.21 -10.67 -13.52
C ASN A 17 16.82 -9.49 -12.62
N THR A 18 16.78 -8.25 -13.12
CA THR A 18 16.15 -7.15 -12.37
C THR A 18 14.64 -7.22 -12.55
N ILE A 19 14.01 -8.27 -12.02
CA ILE A 19 12.58 -8.22 -11.67
C ILE A 19 12.51 -7.15 -10.58
N SER A 20 12.22 -5.92 -10.99
CA SER A 20 12.13 -4.81 -10.06
C SER A 20 11.00 -5.11 -9.09
N ALA A 21 11.35 -5.37 -7.82
CA ALA A 21 10.41 -5.41 -6.71
C ALA A 21 9.92 -3.98 -6.43
N GLN A 22 9.31 -3.35 -7.43
CA GLN A 22 8.56 -2.11 -7.24
C GLN A 22 7.39 -2.43 -6.30
N SER A 23 7.23 -1.60 -5.28
CA SER A 23 6.17 -1.81 -4.31
C SER A 23 4.81 -1.61 -4.97
N VAL A 24 3.78 -2.26 -4.43
CA VAL A 24 2.40 -2.11 -4.92
C VAL A 24 1.97 -0.65 -4.94
N THR A 25 2.45 0.15 -3.98
CA THR A 25 2.14 1.58 -3.87
C THR A 25 2.82 2.41 -4.97
N ASP A 26 3.95 1.97 -5.53
CA ASP A 26 4.58 2.65 -6.67
C ASP A 26 3.74 2.53 -7.95
N LYS A 27 2.96 1.45 -8.07
CA LYS A 27 2.13 1.16 -9.23
C LYS A 27 0.64 1.41 -9.00
N TRP A 28 0.28 1.80 -7.78
CA TRP A 28 -1.08 2.12 -7.38
C TRP A 28 -1.12 3.50 -6.69
N PRO A 29 -1.21 4.59 -7.46
CA PRO A 29 -1.09 5.96 -6.96
C PRO A 29 -2.05 6.31 -5.83
N GLU A 30 -3.27 5.76 -5.84
CA GLU A 30 -4.29 6.00 -4.81
C GLU A 30 -3.83 5.48 -3.44
N MET A 31 -3.24 4.29 -3.39
CA MET A 31 -2.64 3.75 -2.16
C MET A 31 -1.49 4.63 -1.67
N LYS A 32 -0.64 5.09 -2.58
CA LYS A 32 0.47 5.99 -2.25
C LYS A 32 -0.01 7.34 -1.69
N ASN A 33 -0.98 7.97 -2.34
CA ASN A 33 -1.54 9.25 -1.92
C ASN A 33 -2.16 9.14 -0.52
N PHE A 34 -2.89 8.06 -0.28
CA PHE A 34 -3.43 7.77 1.03
C PHE A 34 -2.33 7.57 2.08
N GLN A 35 -1.31 6.75 1.78
CA GLN A 35 -0.19 6.50 2.68
C GLN A 35 0.59 7.76 3.03
N ASP A 36 0.87 8.61 2.04
CA ASP A 36 1.67 9.82 2.22
C ASP A 36 0.94 10.79 3.16
N LEU A 37 -0.37 10.98 2.96
CA LEU A 37 -1.19 11.81 3.85
C LEU A 37 -1.31 11.19 5.25
N LEU A 38 -1.65 9.90 5.33
CA LEU A 38 -1.81 9.18 6.60
C LEU A 38 -0.52 9.22 7.43
N THR A 39 0.64 9.01 6.80
CA THR A 39 1.94 9.05 7.47
C THR A 39 2.23 10.44 8.03
N LYS A 40 1.97 11.49 7.22
CA LYS A 40 2.17 12.87 7.63
C LYS A 40 1.34 13.21 8.87
N VAL A 41 0.03 12.96 8.83
CA VAL A 41 -0.87 13.31 9.94
C VAL A 41 -0.65 12.43 11.17
N SER A 42 -0.29 11.15 10.99
CA SER A 42 0.03 10.25 12.10
C SER A 42 1.27 10.69 12.86
N ARG A 43 2.33 11.09 12.15
CA ARG A 43 3.56 11.60 12.77
C ARG A 43 3.31 12.85 13.60
N ASP A 44 2.47 13.76 13.12
CA ASP A 44 2.16 14.99 13.83
C ASP A 44 1.24 14.72 15.05
N ALA A 45 0.26 13.82 14.90
CA ALA A 45 -0.62 13.38 15.98
C ALA A 45 0.13 12.65 17.10
N GLN A 46 1.13 11.81 16.77
CA GLN A 46 2.02 11.15 17.74
C GLN A 46 2.83 12.16 18.58
N LYS A 47 3.09 13.36 18.04
CA LYS A 47 3.73 14.48 18.74
C LYS A 47 2.72 15.37 19.48
N GLY A 48 1.45 14.97 19.54
CA GLY A 48 0.36 15.73 20.17
C GLY A 48 -0.23 16.84 19.30
N ASN A 49 0.22 17.02 18.06
CA ASN A 49 -0.32 18.04 17.16
C ASN A 49 -1.41 17.45 16.24
N PHE A 50 -2.66 17.62 16.63
CA PHE A 50 -3.82 17.14 15.87
C PHE A 50 -4.33 18.15 14.82
N THR A 51 -3.76 19.35 14.74
CA THR A 51 -4.20 20.38 13.79
C THR A 51 -4.12 19.91 12.33
N PRO A 52 -3.02 19.27 11.87
CA PRO A 52 -2.93 18.76 10.52
C PRO A 52 -3.98 17.68 10.24
N LEU A 53 -4.20 16.78 11.19
CA LEU A 53 -5.20 15.73 11.05
C LEU A 53 -6.62 16.30 10.93
N LYS A 54 -7.00 17.23 11.80
CA LYS A 54 -8.32 17.87 11.78
C LYS A 54 -8.57 18.65 10.48
N GLY A 55 -7.54 19.27 9.91
CA GLY A 55 -7.63 19.97 8.63
C GLY A 55 -7.61 19.06 7.39
N ASN A 56 -7.32 17.76 7.53
CA ASN A 56 -7.21 16.81 6.42
C ASN A 56 -8.13 15.59 6.57
N GLY A 57 -9.04 15.58 7.54
CA GLY A 57 -9.95 14.45 7.81
C GLY A 57 -10.81 14.09 6.59
N GLU A 58 -11.36 15.08 5.91
CA GLU A 58 -12.13 14.86 4.68
C GLU A 58 -11.25 14.37 3.53
N SER A 59 -10.06 14.95 3.33
CA SER A 59 -9.11 14.51 2.30
C SER A 59 -8.69 13.05 2.50
N LEU A 60 -8.52 12.59 3.75
CA LEU A 60 -8.28 11.19 4.05
C LEU A 60 -9.44 10.30 3.59
N VAL A 61 -10.69 10.70 3.85
CA VAL A 61 -11.88 9.96 3.38
C VAL A 61 -11.91 9.91 1.85
N GLN A 62 -11.68 11.03 1.18
CA GLN A 62 -11.65 11.10 -0.29
C GLN A 62 -10.57 10.18 -0.87
N TYR A 63 -9.38 10.16 -0.27
CA TYR A 63 -8.30 9.26 -0.70
C TYR A 63 -8.60 7.79 -0.41
N ALA A 64 -9.26 7.47 0.72
CA ALA A 64 -9.71 6.11 1.00
C ALA A 64 -10.71 5.66 -0.08
N VAL A 65 -11.72 6.47 -0.39
CA VAL A 65 -12.72 6.16 -1.43
C VAL A 65 -12.09 5.99 -2.81
N ALA A 66 -11.04 6.75 -3.13
CA ALA A 66 -10.31 6.59 -4.38
C ALA A 66 -9.60 5.22 -4.50
N ILE A 67 -9.28 4.57 -3.37
CA ILE A 67 -8.86 3.17 -3.34
C ILE A 67 -10.11 2.30 -3.58
N ASP A 68 -10.49 2.16 -4.86
CA ASP A 68 -11.68 1.45 -5.30
C ASP A 68 -11.39 -0.05 -5.49
N ALA A 69 -12.12 -0.89 -4.77
CA ALA A 69 -11.99 -2.34 -4.84
C ALA A 69 -12.39 -2.96 -6.20
N ASN A 70 -13.00 -2.19 -7.09
CA ASN A 70 -13.33 -2.65 -8.44
C ASN A 70 -12.29 -2.21 -9.47
N LYS A 71 -11.46 -1.22 -9.14
CA LYS A 71 -10.46 -0.62 -10.04
C LYS A 71 -9.02 -0.96 -9.65
N PHE A 72 -8.80 -2.14 -9.06
CA PHE A 72 -7.45 -2.62 -8.81
C PHE A 72 -6.62 -2.63 -10.10
N PRO A 73 -5.36 -2.15 -10.06
CA PRO A 73 -4.45 -2.29 -11.19
C PRO A 73 -4.31 -3.75 -11.62
N GLU A 74 -4.12 -4.00 -12.93
CA GLU A 74 -4.07 -5.37 -13.49
C GLU A 74 -2.99 -6.28 -12.86
N HIS A 75 -1.95 -5.69 -12.29
CA HIS A 75 -0.87 -6.42 -11.64
C HIS A 75 -1.20 -6.85 -10.19
N VAL A 76 -2.31 -6.35 -9.62
CA VAL A 76 -2.82 -6.74 -8.31
C VAL A 76 -3.70 -7.98 -8.47
N THR A 77 -3.33 -9.07 -7.81
CA THR A 77 -4.18 -10.26 -7.76
C THR A 77 -5.36 -9.97 -6.83
N ARG A 78 -6.59 -10.06 -7.37
CA ARG A 78 -7.81 -10.01 -6.58
C ARG A 78 -7.89 -11.27 -5.72
N THR A 79 -7.71 -11.13 -4.41
CA THR A 79 -7.90 -12.23 -3.44
C THR A 79 -9.25 -12.16 -2.78
N SER A 80 -9.73 -13.30 -2.28
CA SER A 80 -10.86 -13.32 -1.36
C SER A 80 -10.58 -12.39 -0.17
N GLY A 81 -11.57 -11.60 0.22
CA GLY A 81 -11.44 -10.68 1.34
C GLY A 81 -10.82 -9.32 1.01
N LEU A 82 -10.28 -9.08 -0.19
CA LEU A 82 -9.64 -7.79 -0.49
C LEU A 82 -10.67 -6.65 -0.55
N THR A 83 -11.83 -6.91 -1.17
CA THR A 83 -12.95 -5.95 -1.22
C THR A 83 -13.43 -5.58 0.17
N GLU A 84 -13.62 -6.57 1.05
CA GLU A 84 -14.06 -6.39 2.43
C GLU A 84 -13.03 -5.61 3.26
N LYS A 85 -11.73 -5.80 2.99
CA LYS A 85 -10.65 -5.04 3.64
C LYS A 85 -10.59 -3.59 3.18
N VAL A 86 -10.81 -3.33 1.88
CA VAL A 86 -10.90 -1.97 1.34
C VAL A 86 -12.13 -1.27 1.92
N GLU A 87 -13.27 -1.95 1.98
CA GLU A 87 -14.49 -1.44 2.63
C GLU A 87 -14.26 -1.13 4.12
N ALA A 88 -13.53 -1.98 4.84
CA ALA A 88 -13.15 -1.69 6.23
C ALA A 88 -12.26 -0.44 6.34
N LEU A 89 -11.32 -0.23 5.40
CA LEU A 89 -10.51 0.99 5.35
C LEU A 89 -11.39 2.24 5.13
N HIS A 90 -12.36 2.17 4.22
CA HIS A 90 -13.30 3.27 3.97
C HIS A 90 -14.09 3.62 5.23
N ASN A 91 -14.64 2.60 5.89
CA ASN A 91 -15.45 2.76 7.10
C ASN A 91 -14.65 3.32 8.28
N GLU A 92 -13.44 2.83 8.53
CA GLU A 92 -12.58 3.35 9.60
C GLU A 92 -12.14 4.79 9.33
N THR A 93 -11.87 5.13 8.06
CA THR A 93 -11.50 6.51 7.69
C THR A 93 -12.68 7.47 7.85
N LYS A 94 -13.89 7.03 7.46
CA LYS A 94 -15.12 7.79 7.70
C LYS A 94 -15.36 8.00 9.20
N ASN A 95 -15.24 6.95 9.99
CA ASN A 95 -15.42 7.02 11.45
C ASN A 95 -14.42 7.99 12.10
N LEU A 96 -13.15 8.00 11.67
CA LEU A 96 -12.17 8.99 12.11
C LEU A 96 -12.64 10.43 11.81
N ASN A 97 -13.11 10.69 10.59
CA ASN A 97 -13.61 12.01 10.20
C ASN A 97 -14.86 12.41 11.01
N ASP A 98 -15.76 11.47 11.29
CA ASP A 98 -16.95 11.71 12.11
C ASP A 98 -16.55 12.05 13.57
N ILE A 99 -15.56 11.38 14.14
CA ILE A 99 -14.98 11.71 15.45
C ILE A 99 -14.35 13.12 15.46
N ILE A 100 -13.63 13.50 14.40
CA ILE A 100 -13.06 14.85 14.25
C ILE A 100 -14.17 15.91 14.23
N ASN A 101 -15.20 15.70 13.40
CA ASN A 101 -16.29 16.66 13.19
C ASN A 101 -17.19 16.80 14.43
N SER A 102 -17.35 15.71 15.19
CA SER A 102 -18.02 15.73 16.51
C SER A 102 -17.15 16.30 17.63
N LYS A 103 -15.95 16.81 17.32
CA LYS A 103 -14.98 17.37 18.27
C LYS A 103 -14.57 16.38 19.36
N GLY A 104 -14.39 15.12 18.98
CA GLY A 104 -13.90 14.07 19.88
C GLY A 104 -12.57 14.42 20.54
N SER A 105 -12.28 13.78 21.67
CA SER A 105 -11.03 13.97 22.40
C SER A 105 -9.82 13.56 21.56
N ASN A 106 -8.65 14.13 21.86
CA ASN A 106 -7.41 13.76 21.18
C ASN A 106 -7.12 12.25 21.29
N ASP A 107 -7.44 11.63 22.42
CA ASP A 107 -7.29 10.18 22.62
C ASP A 107 -8.23 9.38 21.72
N ALA A 108 -9.48 9.81 21.58
CA ALA A 108 -10.44 9.17 20.69
C ALA A 108 -10.00 9.30 19.22
N ILE A 109 -9.52 10.49 18.83
CA ILE A 109 -8.97 10.75 17.49
C ILE A 109 -7.73 9.88 17.24
N LEU A 110 -6.80 9.79 18.19
CA LEU A 110 -5.59 8.98 18.05
C LEU A 110 -5.93 7.50 17.92
N LYS A 111 -6.86 7.00 18.75
CA LYS A 111 -7.32 5.60 18.66
C LYS A 111 -7.95 5.29 17.30
N ALA A 112 -8.78 6.19 16.77
CA ALA A 112 -9.38 6.04 15.45
C ALA A 112 -8.33 6.11 14.32
N LEU A 113 -7.36 7.02 14.44
CA LEU A 113 -6.24 7.13 13.50
C LEU A 113 -5.40 5.85 13.44
N THR A 114 -5.12 5.24 14.60
CA THR A 114 -4.42 3.94 14.66
C THR A 114 -5.19 2.85 13.92
N LYS A 115 -6.53 2.79 14.10
CA LYS A 115 -7.36 1.83 13.37
C LYS A 115 -7.32 2.04 11.85
N VAL A 116 -7.33 3.29 11.39
CA VAL A 116 -7.17 3.61 9.97
C VAL A 116 -5.84 3.10 9.45
N ASN A 117 -4.75 3.30 10.19
CA ASN A 117 -3.44 2.77 9.83
C ASN A 117 -3.43 1.24 9.78
N ASP A 118 -4.00 0.56 10.77
CA ASP A 118 -4.04 -0.91 10.82
C ASP A 118 -4.86 -1.51 9.67
N SER A 119 -6.02 -0.90 9.33
CA SER A 119 -6.81 -1.28 8.16
C SER A 119 -6.04 -1.06 6.85
N TYR A 120 -5.33 0.06 6.72
CA TYR A 120 -4.47 0.32 5.54
C TYR A 120 -3.35 -0.71 5.41
N GLN A 121 -2.65 -1.02 6.51
CA GLN A 121 -1.62 -2.05 6.52
C GLN A 121 -2.18 -3.43 6.18
N THR A 122 -3.41 -3.73 6.61
CA THR A 122 -4.10 -4.98 6.26
C THR A 122 -4.37 -5.09 4.77
N VAL A 123 -4.82 -4.01 4.11
CA VAL A 123 -4.98 -3.95 2.65
C VAL A 123 -3.61 -4.13 1.99
N LEU A 124 -2.61 -3.35 2.40
CA LEU A 124 -1.26 -3.37 1.83
C LEU A 124 -0.63 -4.77 1.92
N ASN A 125 -0.72 -5.43 3.07
CA ASN A 125 -0.21 -6.78 3.28
C ASN A 125 -0.94 -7.82 2.42
N THR A 126 -2.26 -7.68 2.26
CA THR A 126 -3.04 -8.57 1.39
C THR A 126 -2.56 -8.46 -0.04
N VAL A 127 -2.35 -7.24 -0.54
CA VAL A 127 -1.89 -7.03 -1.92
C VAL A 127 -0.42 -7.46 -2.09
N ASN A 128 0.46 -7.13 -1.14
CA ASN A 128 1.88 -7.53 -1.19
C ASN A 128 2.11 -9.04 -1.05
N GLY A 129 1.31 -9.73 -0.21
CA GLY A 129 1.35 -11.18 -0.07
C GLY A 129 1.09 -11.90 -1.39
N THR A 130 0.27 -11.31 -2.27
CA THR A 130 0.00 -11.85 -3.60
C THR A 130 1.13 -11.60 -4.60
N ALA A 131 1.80 -10.45 -4.52
CA ALA A 131 2.95 -10.13 -5.36
C ALA A 131 4.08 -11.15 -5.16
N LYS A 132 4.31 -11.56 -3.90
CA LYS A 132 5.31 -12.57 -3.54
C LYS A 132 4.92 -13.99 -3.99
N ALA A 133 3.63 -14.33 -3.98
CA ALA A 133 3.14 -15.63 -4.47
C ALA A 133 3.24 -15.77 -6.00
N LYS A 134 3.00 -14.68 -6.76
CA LYS A 134 3.12 -14.67 -8.24
C LYS A 134 4.57 -14.73 -8.72
N SER A 135 5.52 -14.16 -7.97
CA SER A 135 6.97 -14.28 -8.27
C SER A 135 7.57 -15.66 -7.94
N ALA A 136 6.84 -16.51 -7.21
CA ALA A 136 7.29 -17.84 -6.79
C ALA A 136 6.71 -19.00 -7.63
N ALA A 137 5.93 -18.71 -8.69
CA ALA A 137 5.41 -19.74 -9.58
C ALA A 137 6.56 -20.44 -10.33
N PRO A 138 6.71 -21.78 -10.26
CA PRO A 138 7.74 -22.49 -10.99
C PRO A 138 7.50 -22.36 -12.50
N ALA A 139 8.57 -22.06 -13.25
CA ALA A 139 8.55 -21.99 -14.70
C ALA A 139 7.86 -23.22 -15.32
N PRO A 140 7.11 -23.07 -16.44
CA PRO A 140 6.47 -24.20 -17.09
C PRO A 140 7.55 -25.24 -17.42
N LYS A 141 7.41 -26.43 -16.86
CA LYS A 141 8.31 -27.55 -17.14
C LYS A 141 8.32 -27.76 -18.65
N ALA A 142 9.46 -27.48 -19.29
CA ALA A 142 9.69 -27.80 -20.68
C ALA A 142 9.44 -29.30 -20.85
N LYS A 143 8.39 -29.64 -21.61
CA LYS A 143 8.16 -31.01 -22.05
C LYS A 143 9.35 -31.39 -22.94
N LYS A 144 10.16 -32.35 -22.48
CA LYS A 144 11.10 -33.08 -23.31
C LYS A 144 10.35 -34.18 -24.05
#